data_AF-A0A7H1BL96-F1
#
_entry.id   AF-A0A7H1BL96-F1
#
_cell.length_a   1.000
_cell.length_b   1.000
_cell.length_c   1.000
_cell.angle_alpha   90.00
_cell.angle_beta   90.00
_cell.angle_gamma   90.00
#
_symmetry.space_group_name_H-M   'P 1'
#
loop_
_entity.id
_entity.type
_entity.pdbx_description
1 polymer ?
#
loop_
_entity_poly.entity_id
_entity_poly.type
_entity_poly.pdbx_seq_one_letter_code
_entity_poly.pdbx_strand_id
1 'polypeptide(L)'
;MTTQTDPQVIAVTLEDEDGTYTLTGTVIELKRHQEAGLFGMELIGLYAQLKIAVEGEEAETQFLSRLVDETHWIIDDRFKANGFPVWCHGFGARYLRCHTINAELSDGLDNLARERGLAAAIGRDVPLTLADA
;
A
#
# COMPACT_ATOMS: atom_id res chain seq x y z
N MET A 1 12.70 -7.52 -17.94
CA MET A 1 13.59 -7.67 -16.77
C MET A 1 12.97 -6.87 -15.64
N THR A 2 12.35 -7.52 -14.66
CA THR A 2 11.90 -6.85 -13.44
C THR A 2 13.13 -6.67 -12.56
N THR A 3 13.64 -5.45 -12.48
CA THR A 3 14.64 -5.07 -11.48
C THR A 3 13.98 -5.22 -10.12
N GLN A 4 14.24 -6.36 -9.46
CA GLN A 4 13.85 -6.55 -8.07
C GLN A 4 14.63 -5.52 -7.27
N THR A 5 13.96 -4.44 -6.89
CA THR A 5 14.53 -3.44 -5.99
C THR A 5 14.56 -4.07 -4.61
N ASP A 6 15.66 -3.92 -3.87
CA ASP A 6 15.73 -4.40 -2.49
C ASP A 6 14.53 -3.90 -1.68
N PRO A 7 13.98 -4.73 -0.75
CA PRO A 7 12.89 -4.30 0.10
C PRO A 7 13.24 -3.00 0.82
N GLN A 8 12.32 -2.02 0.76
CA GLN A 8 12.52 -0.72 1.39
C GLN A 8 11.75 -0.66 2.71
N VAL A 9 12.38 -0.11 3.74
CA VAL A 9 11.79 -0.04 5.08
C VAL A 9 11.33 1.39 5.34
N ILE A 10 10.06 1.54 5.70
CA ILE A 10 9.46 2.77 6.21
C ILE A 10 9.17 2.54 7.69
N ALA A 11 9.86 3.24 8.57
CA ALA A 11 9.63 3.19 10.01
C ALA A 11 8.99 4.50 10.48
N VAL A 12 7.90 4.38 11.23
CA VAL A 12 7.14 5.49 11.77
C VAL A 12 7.01 5.31 13.27
N THR A 13 7.36 6.34 14.02
CA THR A 13 7.11 6.42 15.46
C THR A 13 5.73 7.02 15.69
N LEU A 14 4.86 6.29 16.37
CA LEU A 14 3.48 6.67 16.67
C LEU A 14 3.27 6.74 18.19
N GLU A 15 2.29 7.53 18.62
CA GLU A 15 1.91 7.68 20.02
C GLU A 15 0.47 7.17 20.22
N ASP A 16 0.24 6.44 21.31
CA ASP A 16 -1.08 6.01 21.79
C ASP A 16 -1.22 6.24 23.31
N GLU A 17 -2.28 5.67 23.91
CA GLU A 17 -2.57 5.81 25.35
C GLU A 17 -1.51 5.13 26.26
N ASP A 18 -0.79 4.13 25.74
CA ASP A 18 0.19 3.33 26.48
C ASP A 18 1.64 3.81 26.26
N GLY A 19 1.85 4.72 25.29
CA GLY A 19 3.10 5.41 25.08
C GLY A 19 3.46 5.53 23.61
N THR A 20 4.75 5.44 23.31
CA THR A 20 5.27 5.54 21.95
C THR A 20 5.61 4.15 21.44
N TYR A 21 5.20 3.81 20.22
CA TYR A 21 5.56 2.56 19.55
C TYR A 21 6.04 2.82 18.12
N THR A 22 6.77 1.84 17.55
CA THR A 22 7.23 1.92 16.17
C THR A 22 6.40 1.02 15.26
N LEU A 23 5.77 1.62 14.25
CA LEU A 23 5.16 0.93 13.12
C LEU A 23 6.18 0.84 11.98
N THR A 24 6.50 -0.37 11.55
CA THR A 24 7.44 -0.63 10.45
C THR A 24 6.73 -1.27 9.27
N GLY A 25 6.71 -0.60 8.13
CA GLY A 25 6.28 -1.17 6.85
C GLY A 25 7.49 -1.50 5.98
N THR A 26 7.71 -2.79 5.70
CA THR A 26 8.68 -3.25 4.72
C THR A 26 7.99 -3.43 3.37
N VAL A 27 8.30 -2.56 2.41
CA VAL A 27 7.79 -2.60 1.04
C VAL A 27 8.52 -3.67 0.25
N ILE A 28 7.83 -4.80 0.02
CA ILE A 28 8.33 -5.95 -0.74
C ILE A 28 8.19 -5.71 -2.24
N GLU A 29 7.05 -5.17 -2.66
CA GLU A 29 6.77 -4.81 -4.04
C GLU A 29 6.05 -3.47 -4.11
N LEU A 30 6.38 -2.67 -5.11
CA LEU A 30 5.68 -1.44 -5.44
C LEU A 30 5.83 -1.20 -6.94
N LYS A 31 4.72 -1.23 -7.67
CA LYS A 31 4.69 -1.18 -9.14
C LYS A 31 3.40 -0.55 -9.66
N ARG A 32 3.42 -0.13 -10.93
CA ARG A 32 2.18 0.11 -11.68
C ARG A 32 1.47 -1.22 -11.91
N HIS A 33 0.15 -1.21 -11.81
CA HIS A 33 -0.65 -2.40 -12.03
C HIS A 33 -1.97 -2.06 -12.72
N GLN A 34 -2.46 -3.03 -13.48
CA GLN A 34 -3.68 -2.92 -14.26
C GLN A 34 -4.36 -4.28 -14.31
N GLU A 35 -5.66 -4.30 -14.03
CA GLU A 35 -6.50 -5.50 -14.07
C GLU A 35 -7.90 -5.16 -14.60
N ALA A 36 -8.58 -6.15 -15.17
CA ALA A 36 -9.99 -6.02 -15.52
C ALA A 36 -10.86 -5.98 -14.24
N GLY A 37 -11.65 -4.91 -14.10
CA GLY A 37 -12.64 -4.79 -13.04
C GLY A 37 -13.99 -5.40 -13.42
N LEU A 38 -14.95 -5.28 -12.50
CA LEU A 38 -16.34 -5.65 -12.77
C LEU A 38 -16.96 -4.73 -13.83
N PHE A 39 -17.96 -5.25 -14.55
CA PHE A 39 -18.77 -4.50 -15.53
C PHE A 39 -17.96 -3.86 -16.68
N GLY A 40 -16.81 -4.43 -17.03
CA GLY A 40 -15.97 -3.93 -18.11
C GLY A 40 -15.18 -2.67 -17.74
N MET A 41 -15.13 -2.32 -16.44
CA MET A 41 -14.22 -1.29 -15.95
C MET A 41 -12.78 -1.79 -16.01
N GLU A 42 -11.85 -0.86 -16.17
CA GLU A 42 -10.42 -1.13 -16.07
C GLU A 42 -9.89 -0.51 -14.78
N LEU A 43 -9.23 -1.32 -13.96
CA LEU A 43 -8.62 -0.86 -12.72
C LEU A 43 -7.17 -0.56 -13.02
N ILE A 44 -6.80 0.71 -12.93
CA ILE A 44 -5.44 1.20 -13.23
C ILE A 44 -4.92 1.94 -12.00
N GLY A 45 -3.70 1.64 -11.57
CA GLY A 45 -3.11 2.33 -10.43
C GLY A 45 -1.75 1.80 -10.03
N LEU A 46 -1.43 1.98 -8.75
CA LEU A 46 -0.28 1.37 -8.10
C LEU A 46 -0.71 0.19 -7.24
N TYR A 47 0.12 -0.84 -7.23
CA TYR A 47 0.04 -1.98 -6.34
C TYR A 47 1.23 -1.95 -5.40
N ALA A 48 1.00 -2.26 -4.13
CA ALA A 48 2.05 -2.43 -3.14
C ALA A 48 1.84 -3.70 -2.31
N GLN A 49 2.92 -4.43 -2.04
CA GLN A 49 2.96 -5.50 -1.07
C GLN A 49 3.83 -5.07 0.11
N LEU A 50 3.27 -5.07 1.30
CA LEU A 50 3.94 -4.65 2.53
C LEU A 50 3.95 -5.79 3.54
N LYS A 51 5.06 -5.94 4.25
CA LYS A 51 5.07 -6.58 5.57
C LYS A 51 4.98 -5.48 6.63
N ILE A 52 3.96 -5.52 7.47
CA ILE A 52 3.73 -4.54 8.52
C ILE A 52 4.03 -5.19 9.86
N ALA A 53 4.91 -4.58 10.64
CA ALA A 53 5.26 -4.99 11.99
C ALA A 53 5.04 -3.83 12.96
N VAL A 54 4.42 -4.13 14.10
CA VAL A 54 4.37 -3.25 15.27
C VAL A 54 5.29 -3.87 16.33
N GLU A 55 6.00 -3.05 17.09
CA GLU A 55 6.87 -3.53 18.15
C GLU A 55 6.12 -4.47 19.11
N GLY A 56 6.65 -5.68 19.31
CA GLY A 56 6.02 -6.70 20.15
C GLY A 56 4.97 -7.58 19.46
N GLU A 57 4.62 -7.30 18.20
CA GLU A 57 3.65 -8.09 17.43
C GLU A 57 4.30 -8.88 16.28
N GLU A 58 3.64 -9.97 15.85
CA GLU A 58 4.07 -10.69 14.66
C GLU A 58 3.71 -9.90 13.39
N ALA A 59 4.66 -9.84 12.45
CA ALA A 59 4.47 -9.08 11.22
C ALA A 59 3.41 -9.72 10.30
N GLU A 60 2.46 -8.93 9.85
CA GLU A 60 1.45 -9.33 8.89
C GLU A 60 1.80 -8.88 7.47
N THR A 61 1.19 -9.52 6.47
CA THR A 61 1.34 -9.12 5.06
C THR A 61 0.07 -8.43 4.60
N GLN A 62 0.22 -7.23 4.05
CA GLN A 62 -0.86 -6.46 3.46
C GLN A 62 -0.57 -6.21 1.99
N PHE A 63 -1.61 -6.31 1.18
CA PHE A 63 -1.61 -5.97 -0.23
C PHE A 63 -2.48 -4.75 -0.41
N LEU A 64 -1.96 -3.74 -1.11
CA LEU A 64 -2.60 -2.46 -1.24
C LEU A 64 -2.68 -2.02 -2.69
N SER A 65 -3.69 -1.21 -2.96
CA SER A 65 -3.81 -0.45 -4.19
C SER A 65 -4.15 0.99 -3.93
N ARG A 66 -3.67 1.85 -4.83
CA ARG A 66 -4.19 3.21 -5.01
C ARG A 66 -4.47 3.36 -6.49
N LEU A 67 -5.74 3.47 -6.85
CA LEU A 67 -6.16 3.63 -8.24
C LEU A 67 -5.94 5.08 -8.68
N VAL A 68 -5.88 5.30 -9.99
CA VAL A 68 -5.87 6.66 -10.56
C VAL A 68 -7.05 7.45 -10.00
N ASP A 69 -6.80 8.73 -9.72
CA ASP A 69 -7.73 9.66 -9.07
C ASP A 69 -8.03 9.40 -7.58
N GLU A 70 -7.47 8.36 -6.97
CA GLU A 70 -7.61 8.11 -5.52
C GLU A 70 -6.57 8.85 -4.68
N THR A 71 -6.99 9.26 -3.48
CA THR A 71 -6.17 10.00 -2.52
C THR A 71 -5.58 9.12 -1.40
N HIS A 72 -5.91 7.83 -1.36
CA HIS A 72 -5.52 6.94 -0.26
C HIS A 72 -5.07 5.57 -0.77
N TRP A 73 -4.14 4.94 -0.04
CA TRP A 73 -3.85 3.52 -0.20
C TRP A 73 -4.91 2.68 0.49
N ILE A 74 -5.59 1.84 -0.28
CA ILE A 74 -6.58 0.88 0.20
C ILE A 74 -5.93 -0.47 0.40
N ILE A 75 -6.18 -1.11 1.54
CA ILE A 75 -5.80 -2.49 1.84
C ILE A 75 -6.78 -3.42 1.12
N ASP A 76 -6.31 -4.03 0.04
CA ASP A 76 -7.07 -5.00 -0.74
C ASP A 76 -7.10 -6.36 -0.01
N ASP A 77 -5.96 -6.83 0.48
CA ASP A 77 -5.84 -8.12 1.18
C ASP A 77 -4.97 -8.01 2.44
N ARG A 78 -5.29 -8.81 3.46
CA ARG A 78 -4.54 -8.88 4.72
C ARG A 78 -4.36 -10.33 5.16
N PHE A 79 -3.12 -10.70 5.46
CA PHE A 79 -2.72 -12.03 5.90
C PHE A 79 -1.93 -11.96 7.20
N LYS A 80 -2.23 -12.84 8.15
CA LYS A 80 -1.46 -12.98 9.39
C LYS A 80 -0.03 -13.48 9.10
N ALA A 81 0.85 -13.41 10.09
CA ALA A 81 2.24 -13.88 9.98
C ALA A 81 2.37 -15.34 9.53
N ASN A 82 1.41 -16.19 9.93
CA ASN A 82 1.34 -17.60 9.53
C ASN A 82 0.75 -17.81 8.12
N GLY A 83 0.44 -16.74 7.39
CA GLY A 83 -0.17 -16.78 6.06
C GLY A 83 -1.68 -17.03 6.06
N PHE A 84 -2.35 -17.07 7.21
CA PHE A 84 -3.81 -17.21 7.25
C PHE A 84 -4.49 -15.91 6.80
N PRO A 85 -5.44 -15.96 5.85
CA PRO A 85 -6.12 -14.77 5.35
C PRO A 85 -7.07 -14.20 6.42
N VAL A 86 -7.00 -12.88 6.64
CA VAL A 86 -7.99 -12.13 7.41
C VAL A 86 -9.12 -11.68 6.49
N TRP A 87 -8.77 -11.12 5.33
CA TRP A 87 -9.65 -10.90 4.18
C TRP A 87 -8.83 -10.82 2.89
N CYS A 88 -9.45 -11.20 1.76
CA CYS A 88 -8.87 -11.11 0.44
C CYS A 88 -9.92 -10.61 -0.56
N HIS A 89 -9.80 -9.36 -0.99
CA HIS A 89 -10.71 -8.73 -1.93
C HIS A 89 -10.15 -8.66 -3.35
N GLY A 90 -8.83 -8.73 -3.50
CA GLY A 90 -8.14 -8.51 -4.77
C GLY A 90 -8.01 -7.02 -5.12
N PHE A 91 -7.18 -6.75 -6.13
CA PHE A 91 -6.78 -5.41 -6.53
C PHE A 91 -7.97 -4.52 -6.89
N GLY A 92 -8.07 -3.34 -6.27
CA GLY A 92 -9.00 -2.30 -6.72
C GLY A 92 -10.50 -2.57 -6.46
N ALA A 93 -10.84 -3.54 -5.61
CA ALA A 93 -12.24 -3.94 -5.36
C ALA A 93 -13.04 -2.92 -4.50
N ARG A 94 -13.37 -1.75 -5.08
CA ARG A 94 -14.05 -0.62 -4.39
C ARG A 94 -15.53 -0.81 -4.10
N TYR A 95 -16.10 -1.97 -4.42
CA TYR A 95 -17.47 -2.36 -4.07
C TYR A 95 -17.55 -3.12 -2.73
N LEU A 96 -16.41 -3.36 -2.08
CA LEU A 96 -16.29 -3.99 -0.76
C LEU A 96 -15.89 -2.95 0.30
N ARG A 97 -15.91 -3.37 1.58
CA ARG A 97 -15.47 -2.50 2.68
C ARG A 97 -13.98 -2.18 2.50
N CYS A 98 -13.67 -0.89 2.43
CA CYS A 98 -12.32 -0.39 2.26
C CYS A 98 -11.68 -0.04 3.61
N HIS A 99 -10.39 -0.36 3.75
CA HIS A 99 -9.55 -0.02 4.90
C HIS A 99 -8.28 0.66 4.38
N THR A 100 -7.73 1.59 5.15
CA THR A 100 -6.48 2.28 4.79
C THR A 100 -5.39 1.96 5.79
N ILE A 101 -4.13 2.16 5.39
CA ILE A 101 -3.00 2.19 6.31
C ILE A 101 -2.93 3.51 7.08
N ASN A 102 -2.09 3.52 8.12
CA ASN A 102 -1.73 4.74 8.84
C ASN A 102 -1.16 5.82 7.88
N ALA A 103 -1.45 7.09 8.17
CA ALA A 103 -1.16 8.22 7.29
C ALA A 103 0.34 8.47 7.10
N GLU A 104 1.13 8.34 8.16
CA GLU A 104 2.58 8.52 8.09
C GLU A 104 3.25 7.39 7.28
N LEU A 105 2.75 6.14 7.40
CA LEU A 105 3.19 5.04 6.55
C LEU A 105 2.79 5.27 5.08
N SER A 106 1.58 5.83 4.86
CA SER A 106 1.10 6.23 3.54
C SER A 106 2.02 7.28 2.91
N ASP A 107 2.46 8.30 3.67
CA ASP A 107 3.39 9.32 3.17
C ASP A 107 4.73 8.73 2.74
N GLY A 108 5.26 7.78 3.53
CA GLY A 108 6.48 7.07 3.17
C GLY A 108 6.33 6.28 1.87
N LEU A 109 5.18 5.62 1.67
CA LEU A 109 4.89 4.87 0.46
C LEU A 109 4.69 5.80 -0.75
N ASP A 110 4.06 6.96 -0.55
CA ASP A 110 3.91 8.01 -1.56
C ASP A 110 5.25 8.59 -2.00
N ASN A 111 6.15 8.86 -1.07
CA ASN A 111 7.53 9.28 -1.37
C ASN A 111 8.25 8.24 -2.21
N LEU A 112 8.18 6.96 -1.80
CA LEU A 112 8.83 5.87 -2.52
C LEU A 112 8.25 5.68 -3.94
N ALA A 113 6.95 5.86 -4.12
CA ALA A 113 6.31 5.80 -5.43
C ALA A 113 6.82 6.91 -6.37
N ARG A 114 7.04 8.13 -5.84
CA ARG A 114 7.64 9.24 -6.58
C ARG A 114 9.11 8.98 -6.91
N GLU A 115 9.91 8.55 -5.93
CA GLU A 115 11.33 8.24 -6.11
C GLU A 115 11.57 7.17 -7.17
N ARG A 116 10.66 6.18 -7.26
CA ARG A 116 10.70 5.13 -8.28
C ARG A 116 10.13 5.53 -9.64
N GLY A 117 9.68 6.79 -9.81
CA GLY A 117 9.09 7.27 -11.07
C GLY A 117 7.76 6.57 -11.42
N LEU A 118 7.04 6.05 -10.43
CA LEU A 118 5.77 5.36 -10.67
C LEU A 118 4.61 6.35 -10.73
N ALA A 119 4.68 7.44 -9.96
CA ALA A 119 3.67 8.49 -9.88
C ALA A 119 4.23 9.85 -10.32
N ALA A 120 3.49 10.57 -11.15
CA ALA A 120 3.71 11.99 -11.44
C ALA A 120 3.16 12.88 -10.31
N ALA A 121 2.03 12.49 -9.71
CA ALA A 121 1.44 13.17 -8.57
C ALA A 121 0.86 12.14 -7.59
N ILE A 122 1.20 12.27 -6.31
CA ILE A 122 0.71 11.42 -5.21
C ILE A 122 1.09 12.08 -3.88
N GLY A 123 0.20 12.01 -2.88
CA GLY A 123 0.40 12.59 -1.55
C GLY A 123 -0.91 12.62 -0.74
N ARG A 124 -0.86 13.17 0.49
CA ARG A 124 -2.08 13.45 1.27
C ARG A 124 -3.00 14.37 0.49
N ASP A 125 -4.26 13.97 0.32
CA ASP A 125 -5.29 14.71 -0.41
C ASP A 125 -4.94 15.04 -1.88
N VAL A 126 -3.89 14.43 -2.44
CA VAL A 126 -3.49 14.58 -3.85
C VAL A 126 -3.91 13.32 -4.62
N PRO A 127 -4.82 13.42 -5.58
CA PRO A 127 -5.20 12.27 -6.40
C PRO A 127 -4.00 11.66 -7.12
N LEU A 128 -3.96 10.33 -7.21
CA LEU A 128 -2.89 9.65 -7.93
C LEU A 128 -2.94 9.99 -9.42
N THR A 129 -1.82 10.46 -9.95
CA THR A 129 -1.51 10.49 -11.38
C THR A 129 -0.26 9.65 -11.63
N LEU A 130 -0.34 8.68 -12.53
CA LEU A 130 0.81 7.86 -12.91
C LEU A 130 1.83 8.70 -13.71
N ALA A 131 3.12 8.39 -13.54
CA ALA A 131 4.14 8.99 -14.41
C ALA A 131 4.01 8.43 -15.83
N ASP A 132 4.55 9.15 -16.82
CA ASP A 132 4.65 8.62 -18.18
C ASP A 132 5.57 7.38 -18.18
N ALA A 133 5.34 6.46 -19.12
CA ALA A 133 6.09 5.20 -19.26
C ALA A 133 7.38 5.37 -20.06
#